data_AF-A0A2W6BN44-F1
#
_entry.id   AF-A0A2W6BN44-F1
#
_cell.length_a   1.000
_cell.length_b   1.000
_cell.length_c   1.000
_cell.angle_alpha   90.00
_cell.angle_beta   90.00
_cell.angle_gamma   90.00
#
_symmetry.space_group_name_H-M   'P 1'
#
loop_
_entity.id
_entity.type
_entity.pdbx_description
1 polymer ?
#
loop_
_entity_poly.entity_id
_entity_poly.type
_entity_poly.pdbx_seq_one_letter_code
_entity_poly.pdbx_strand_id
1 'polypeptide(L)'
;MSDRARVLWSFGVTAVALFMVSLDNLVVITALPVIKHDLGASLSSLEWTVNAYTLTYAVLLLTGAALGERFGRKLMFVVGLGIFTAASAAAALAPT
;
A
#
# COMPACT_ATOMS: atom_id res chain seq x y z
N MET A 1 -14.94 27.72 -7.30
CA MET A 1 -13.84 26.91 -7.88
C MET A 1 -14.37 26.28 -9.15
N SER A 2 -13.70 26.46 -10.30
CA SER A 2 -14.19 25.90 -11.57
C SER A 2 -14.24 24.37 -11.51
N ASP A 3 -15.25 23.75 -12.12
CA ASP A 3 -15.40 22.28 -12.11
C ASP A 3 -14.15 21.56 -12.61
N ARG A 4 -13.42 22.17 -13.57
CA ARG A 4 -12.12 21.69 -14.04
C ARG A 4 -11.08 21.63 -12.92
N ALA A 5 -10.99 22.65 -12.06
CA ALA A 5 -10.04 22.66 -10.95
C ALA A 5 -10.34 21.54 -9.93
N ARG A 6 -11.61 21.23 -9.69
CA ARG A 6 -12.02 20.15 -8.78
C ARG A 6 -11.73 18.76 -9.34
N VAL A 7 -11.90 18.57 -10.65
CA VAL A 7 -11.55 17.32 -11.36
C VAL A 7 -10.03 17.12 -11.38
N LEU A 8 -9.27 18.15 -11.72
CA LEU A 8 -7.80 18.10 -11.72
C LEU A 8 -7.24 17.81 -10.32
N TRP A 9 -7.84 18.40 -9.29
CA TRP A 9 -7.44 18.14 -7.90
C TRP A 9 -7.70 16.70 -7.49
N SER A 10 -8.90 16.18 -7.77
CA SER A 10 -9.23 14.77 -7.49
C SER A 10 -8.30 13.82 -8.24
N PHE A 11 -8.01 14.12 -9.51
CA PHE A 11 -7.08 13.34 -10.32
C PHE A 11 -5.67 13.31 -9.71
N GLY A 12 -5.13 14.48 -9.34
CA GLY A 12 -3.81 14.59 -8.72
C GLY A 12 -3.72 13.82 -7.40
N VAL A 13 -4.71 13.97 -6.52
CA VAL A 13 -4.75 13.28 -5.23
C VAL A 13 -4.82 11.75 -5.41
N THR A 14 -5.61 11.26 -6.37
CA THR A 14 -5.74 9.82 -6.63
C THR A 14 -4.48 9.26 -7.30
N ALA A 15 -3.83 10.03 -8.18
CA ALA A 15 -2.58 9.65 -8.84
C ALA A 15 -1.44 9.50 -7.84
N VAL A 16 -1.32 10.43 -6.89
CA VAL A 16 -0.32 10.35 -5.81
C VAL A 16 -0.55 9.11 -4.94
N ALA A 17 -1.80 8.79 -4.61
CA ALA A 17 -2.12 7.58 -3.85
C ALA A 17 -1.73 6.30 -4.61
N LEU A 18 -2.04 6.22 -5.90
CA LEU A 18 -1.63 5.10 -6.77
C LEU A 18 -0.11 4.96 -6.88
N PHE A 19 0.59 6.09 -6.96
CA PHE A 19 2.05 6.11 -6.95
C PHE A 19 2.62 5.56 -5.65
N MET A 20 2.08 5.96 -4.49
CA MET A 20 2.51 5.44 -3.19
C MET A 20 2.30 3.93 -3.05
N VAL A 21 1.15 3.41 -3.49
CA VAL A 21 0.89 1.96 -3.51
C VAL A 21 1.89 1.21 -4.40
N SER A 22 2.24 1.81 -5.53
CA SER A 22 3.24 1.23 -6.44
C SER A 22 4.64 1.21 -5.83
N LEU A 23 5.01 2.25 -5.07
CA LEU A 23 6.28 2.29 -4.34
C LEU A 23 6.33 1.25 -3.21
N ASP A 24 5.25 1.07 -2.45
CA ASP A 24 5.19 0.07 -1.37
C ASP A 24 5.48 -1.35 -1.91
N ASN A 25 4.91 -1.68 -3.06
CA ASN A 25 5.16 -2.96 -3.73
C ASN A 25 6.62 -3.14 -4.14
N LEU A 26 7.28 -2.07 -4.60
CA LEU A 26 8.70 -2.08 -4.94
C LEU A 26 9.59 -2.22 -3.71
N VAL A 27 9.23 -1.59 -2.59
CA VAL A 27 9.96 -1.71 -1.32
C VAL A 27 9.96 -3.15 -0.83
N VAL A 28 8.81 -3.83 -0.87
CA VAL A 28 8.72 -5.25 -0.47
C VAL A 28 9.59 -6.13 -1.36
N ILE A 29 9.53 -5.95 -2.68
CA ILE A 29 10.34 -6.73 -3.63
C ILE A 29 11.84 -6.47 -3.45
N THR A 30 12.23 -5.23 -3.13
CA THR A 30 13.63 -4.84 -2.94
C THR A 30 14.18 -5.15 -1.55
N ALA A 31 13.34 -5.39 -0.54
CA ALA A 31 13.75 -5.80 0.80
C ALA A 31 14.06 -7.31 0.90
N LEU A 32 13.44 -8.14 0.05
CA LEU A 32 13.63 -9.60 0.05
C LEU A 32 15.10 -10.07 -0.12
N PRO A 33 15.93 -9.46 -0.98
CA PRO A 33 17.35 -9.80 -1.08
C PRO A 33 18.13 -9.54 0.22
N VAL A 34 17.77 -8.50 0.98
CA VAL A 34 18.40 -8.16 2.27
C VAL A 34 18.02 -9.19 3.32
N ILE A 35 16.73 -9.58 3.38
CA ILE A 35 16.26 -10.67 4.25
C ILE A 35 16.97 -12.00 3.93
N LYS A 36 17.20 -12.29 2.64
CA LYS A 36 17.95 -13.48 2.21
C LYS A 36 19.40 -13.44 2.69
N HIS A 37 20.06 -12.29 2.57
CA HIS A 37 21.46 -12.12 2.93
C HIS A 37 21.68 -12.18 4.45
N ASP A 38 20.78 -11.57 5.23
CA ASP A 38 20.97 -11.45 6.69
C ASP A 38 20.49 -12.69 7.48
N LEU A 39 19.52 -13.46 6.96
CA LEU A 39 18.99 -14.65 7.66
C LEU A 39 19.50 -16.00 7.11
N GLY A 40 20.29 -16.01 6.03
CA GLY A 40 20.69 -17.26 5.37
C GLY A 40 19.50 -18.09 4.87
N ALA A 41 18.38 -17.43 4.59
CA ALA A 41 17.10 -18.07 4.29
C ALA A 41 17.16 -18.86 2.98
N SER A 42 16.58 -20.07 2.97
CA SER A 42 16.49 -20.91 1.79
C SER A 42 15.62 -20.27 0.71
N LEU A 43 15.84 -20.64 -0.56
CA LEU A 43 15.04 -20.16 -1.70
C LEU A 43 13.52 -20.32 -1.46
N SER A 44 13.13 -21.43 -0.84
CA SER A 44 11.75 -21.74 -0.46
C SER A 44 11.13 -20.75 0.52
N SER A 45 11.88 -20.25 1.50
CA SER A 45 11.38 -19.24 2.45
C SER A 45 11.16 -17.90 1.77
N LEU A 46 11.99 -17.57 0.78
CA LEU A 46 11.84 -16.36 -0.03
C LEU A 46 10.59 -16.41 -0.91
N GLU A 47 10.38 -17.52 -1.61
CA GLU A 47 9.16 -17.76 -2.40
C GLU A 47 7.91 -17.73 -1.54
N TRP A 48 7.96 -18.35 -0.35
CA TRP A 48 6.81 -18.33 0.56
C TRP A 48 6.49 -16.93 1.07
N THR A 49 7.51 -16.09 1.32
CA THR A 49 7.32 -14.69 1.72
C THR A 49 6.66 -13.88 0.61
N VAL A 50 7.10 -14.03 -0.64
CA VAL A 50 6.48 -13.39 -1.82
C VAL A 50 5.02 -13.83 -1.98
N ASN A 51 4.76 -15.12 -1.84
CA ASN A 51 3.42 -15.68 -1.95
C ASN A 51 2.49 -15.17 -0.83
N ALA A 52 2.98 -15.14 0.42
CA ALA A 52 2.22 -14.63 1.56
C ALA A 52 1.87 -13.15 1.39
N TYR A 53 2.82 -12.33 0.94
CA TYR A 53 2.59 -10.92 0.62
C TYR A 53 1.55 -10.77 -0.50
N THR A 54 1.71 -11.49 -1.61
CA THR A 54 0.79 -11.44 -2.75
C THR A 54 -0.62 -11.87 -2.36
N LEU A 55 -0.75 -12.94 -1.57
CA LEU A 55 -2.04 -13.44 -1.11
C LEU A 55 -2.73 -12.44 -0.18
N THR A 56 -1.99 -11.90 0.79
CA THR A 56 -2.52 -10.89 1.72
C THR A 56 -2.96 -9.64 0.97
N TYR A 57 -2.16 -9.17 0.01
CA TYR A 57 -2.49 -8.06 -0.87
C TYR A 57 -3.77 -8.35 -1.67
N ALA A 58 -3.88 -9.51 -2.31
CA ALA A 58 -5.05 -9.87 -3.11
C ALA A 58 -6.34 -9.92 -2.26
N VAL A 59 -6.28 -10.54 -1.08
CA VAL A 59 -7.42 -10.65 -0.16
C VAL A 59 -7.86 -9.27 0.34
N LEU A 60 -6.91 -8.43 0.75
CA LEU A 60 -7.20 -7.08 1.23
C LEU A 60 -7.68 -6.16 0.11
N LEU A 61 -7.17 -6.30 -1.12
CA LEU A 61 -7.61 -5.52 -2.26
C LEU A 61 -9.04 -5.85 -2.65
N LEU A 62 -9.39 -7.13 -2.73
CA LEU A 62 -10.77 -7.57 -2.98
C LEU A 62 -11.72 -7.06 -1.88
N THR A 63 -11.29 -7.16 -0.62
CA THR A 63 -12.05 -6.67 0.53
C THR A 63 -12.22 -5.15 0.47
N GLY A 64 -11.15 -4.41 0.22
CA GLY A 64 -11.16 -2.95 0.08
C GLY A 64 -12.01 -2.47 -1.09
N ALA A 65 -12.00 -3.18 -2.22
CA ALA A 65 -12.86 -2.91 -3.36
C ALA A 65 -14.34 -3.08 -2.98
N ALA A 66 -14.70 -4.20 -2.34
CA ALA A 66 -16.06 -4.45 -1.86
C ALA A 66 -16.53 -3.40 -0.82
N LEU A 67 -15.65 -3.01 0.11
CA LEU A 67 -15.93 -1.92 1.04
C LEU A 67 -16.10 -0.57 0.32
N GLY A 68 -15.31 -0.29 -0.71
CA GLY A 68 -15.40 0.91 -1.54
C GLY A 68 -16.72 1.02 -2.29
N GLU A 69 -17.23 -0.10 -2.78
CA GLU A 69 -18.55 -0.18 -3.41
C GLU A 69 -19.68 0.01 -2.40
N ARG A 70 -19.56 -0.57 -1.19
CA ARG A 70 -20.61 -0.52 -0.16
C ARG A 70 -20.69 0.81 0.59
N PHE A 71 -19.55 1.37 0.99
CA PHE A 71 -19.47 2.57 1.84
C PHE A 71 -19.13 3.86 1.07
N GLY A 72 -18.88 3.74 -0.23
CA GLY A 72 -18.55 4.85 -1.11
C GLY A 72 -17.05 5.10 -1.23
N ARG A 73 -16.61 5.33 -2.48
CA ARG A 73 -15.19 5.48 -2.87
C ARG A 73 -14.47 6.59 -2.11
N LYS A 74 -15.14 7.73 -1.87
CA LYS A 74 -14.54 8.88 -1.16
C LYS A 74 -14.19 8.56 0.29
N LEU A 75 -15.09 7.88 1.01
CA LEU A 75 -14.86 7.54 2.41
C LEU A 75 -13.71 6.54 2.53
N MET A 76 -13.70 5.48 1.71
CA MET A 76 -12.63 4.49 1.73
C MET A 76 -11.27 5.07 1.33
N PHE A 77 -11.24 6.02 0.39
CA PHE A 77 -10.01 6.74 0.06
C PHE A 77 -9.44 7.51 1.26
N VAL A 78 -10.28 8.25 1.99
CA VAL A 78 -9.85 9.01 3.16
C VAL A 78 -9.40 8.09 4.30
N VAL A 79 -10.11 6.98 4.54
CA VAL A 79 -9.71 5.99 5.54
C VAL A 79 -8.35 5.38 5.21
N GLY A 80 -8.15 4.94 3.96
CA GLY A 80 -6.87 4.39 3.51
C GLY A 80 -5.73 5.38 3.65
N LEU A 81 -5.95 6.64 3.25
CA LEU A 81 -4.96 7.71 3.40
C LEU A 81 -4.62 7.98 4.87
N GLY A 82 -5.63 7.95 5.75
CA GLY A 82 -5.44 8.11 7.19
C GLY A 82 -4.59 6.99 7.79
N ILE A 83 -4.89 5.73 7.45
CA ILE A 83 -4.11 4.56 7.89
C ILE A 83 -2.66 4.66 7.42
N PHE A 84 -2.46 4.96 6.13
CA PHE A 84 -1.12 5.10 5.55
C PHE A 84 -0.29 6.19 6.25
N THR A 85 -0.91 7.35 6.49
CA THR A 85 -0.25 8.48 7.17
C THR A 85 0.12 8.12 8.60
N ALA A 86 -0.78 7.46 9.33
CA ALA A 86 -0.53 7.02 10.71
C ALA A 86 0.57 5.96 10.78
N ALA A 87 0.57 4.97 9.88
CA ALA A 87 1.61 3.95 9.81
C ALA A 87 2.97 4.56 9.46
N SER A 88 3.02 5.51 8.51
CA SER A 88 4.24 6.23 8.15
C SER A 88 4.79 7.04 9.32
N ALA A 89 3.91 7.74 10.06
CA ALA A 89 4.30 8.46 11.26
C ALA A 89 4.81 7.52 12.36
N ALA A 90 4.16 6.37 12.56
CA ALA A 90 4.60 5.37 13.52
C ALA A 90 5.97 4.78 13.14
N ALA A 91 6.21 4.50 11.86
CA ALA A 91 7.51 4.04 11.37
C ALA A 91 8.60 5.11 11.54
N ALA A 92 8.29 6.38 11.30
CA ALA A 92 9.22 7.48 11.52
C ALA A 92 9.53 7.71 13.02
N LEU A 93 8.62 7.35 13.91
CA LEU A 93 8.76 7.45 15.36
C LEU A 93 9.29 6.16 16.01
N ALA A 94 9.51 5.10 15.24
CA ALA A 94 9.96 3.83 15.77
C ALA A 94 11.40 3.98 16.31
N PRO A 95 11.65 3.61 17.58
CA PRO A 95 13.02 3.53 18.09
C PRO A 95 13.72 2.36 17.38
N THR A 96 14.91 2.63 16.87
CA THR A 96 15.79 1.68 16.16
C THR A 96 16.03 0.39 16.94
#